data_AF-A0AA43BUV7-F1
#
_entry.id   AF-A0AA43BUV7-F1
#
_cell.length_a   1.000
_cell.length_b   1.000
_cell.length_c   1.000
_cell.angle_alpha   90.00
_cell.angle_beta   90.00
_cell.angle_gamma   90.00
#
_symmetry.space_group_name_H-M   'P 1'
#
loop_
_entity.id
_entity.type
_entity.pdbx_description
1 polymer ?
#
loop_
_entity_poly.entity_id
_entity_poly.type
_entity_poly.pdbx_seq_one_letter_code
_entity_poly.pdbx_strand_id
1 'polypeptide(L)'
;MQYSLLPSARKAPHYGALLVVLLILIVVAPLVPAERAGYSIEFFFDLVLVTGGYAAASQGAHRVPFLALTVVTLVVRWTEILTDHVGYSFGAILITVVWIVYAIVLIVAALHRLPRVSTNAVLGAIVAYLLSAVAFAFVFQLIELAHPGSFSGLPASGSEREVGDALLYFSLVCLTTVGYGDIAPLSKLARPIAVLEGAYGTLYLAVMIARLVALHIVSGGQTDDSG
;
A
#
# COMPACT_ATOMS: atom_id res chain seq x y z
N MET A 1 6.37 40.92 -26.26
CA MET A 1 5.19 40.04 -26.34
C MET A 1 5.54 38.72 -25.65
N GLN A 2 5.09 38.55 -24.42
CA GLN A 2 5.32 37.38 -23.56
C GLN A 2 4.29 36.29 -23.88
N TYR A 3 4.74 35.09 -24.26
CA TYR A 3 3.91 33.89 -24.26
C TYR A 3 3.90 33.31 -22.84
N SER A 4 2.77 33.41 -22.14
CA SER A 4 2.55 32.69 -20.89
C SER A 4 2.33 31.21 -21.19
N LEU A 5 3.38 30.40 -21.05
CA LEU A 5 3.27 28.96 -20.95
C LEU A 5 2.71 28.62 -19.57
N LEU A 6 1.38 28.61 -19.44
CA LEU A 6 0.73 27.98 -18.29
C LEU A 6 1.05 26.47 -18.39
N PRO A 7 1.73 25.87 -17.40
CA PRO A 7 1.86 24.42 -17.33
C PRO A 7 0.46 23.85 -17.25
N SER A 8 0.13 22.97 -18.18
CA SER A 8 -1.10 22.17 -18.19
C SER A 8 -1.46 21.75 -16.78
N ALA A 9 -2.66 22.11 -16.32
CA ALA A 9 -3.24 21.60 -15.09
C ALA A 9 -3.32 20.07 -15.19
N ARG A 10 -2.28 19.37 -14.71
CA ARG A 10 -2.28 17.91 -14.61
C ARG A 10 -3.41 17.55 -13.66
N LYS A 11 -4.42 16.86 -14.17
CA LYS A 11 -5.53 16.32 -13.36
C LYS A 11 -4.94 15.58 -12.17
N ALA A 12 -5.33 15.97 -10.96
CA ALA A 12 -4.96 15.22 -9.76
C ALA A 12 -5.39 13.76 -9.93
N PRO A 13 -4.59 12.78 -9.47
CA PRO A 13 -4.98 11.37 -9.53
C PRO A 13 -6.34 11.17 -8.87
N HIS A 14 -7.21 10.38 -9.51
CA HIS A 14 -8.48 9.97 -8.94
C HIS A 14 -8.25 8.83 -7.94
N TYR A 15 -7.87 9.16 -6.71
CA TYR A 15 -7.64 8.16 -5.66
C TYR A 15 -8.87 7.31 -5.37
N GLY A 16 -10.08 7.78 -5.72
CA GLY A 16 -11.30 6.97 -5.67
C GLY A 16 -11.25 5.75 -6.58
N ALA A 17 -10.75 5.89 -7.81
CA ALA A 17 -10.62 4.73 -8.71
C ALA A 17 -9.58 3.75 -8.17
N LEU A 18 -8.45 4.26 -7.64
CA LEU A 18 -7.41 3.44 -7.02
C LEU A 18 -7.95 2.67 -5.81
N LEU A 19 -8.74 3.33 -4.97
CA LEU A 19 -9.36 2.70 -3.80
C LEU A 19 -10.30 1.58 -4.23
N VAL A 20 -11.15 1.80 -5.23
CA VAL A 20 -12.08 0.77 -5.72
C VAL A 20 -11.30 -0.44 -6.24
N VAL A 21 -10.26 -0.23 -7.05
CA VAL A 21 -9.43 -1.33 -7.55
C VAL A 21 -8.72 -2.04 -6.40
N LEU A 22 -8.17 -1.31 -5.42
CA LEU A 22 -7.50 -1.90 -4.27
C LEU A 22 -8.45 -2.74 -3.40
N LEU A 23 -9.67 -2.25 -3.15
CA LEU A 23 -10.70 -3.00 -2.42
C LEU A 23 -11.14 -4.25 -3.18
N ILE A 24 -11.33 -4.14 -4.49
CA ILE A 24 -11.61 -5.30 -5.35
C ILE A 24 -10.47 -6.31 -5.24
N LEU A 25 -9.22 -5.89 -5.31
CA LEU A 25 -8.08 -6.80 -5.16
C LEU A 25 -8.08 -7.47 -3.79
N ILE A 26 -8.27 -6.74 -2.70
CA ILE A 26 -8.28 -7.31 -1.33
C ILE A 26 -9.40 -8.36 -1.18
N VAL A 27 -10.57 -8.14 -1.78
CA VAL A 27 -11.73 -9.04 -1.63
C VAL A 27 -11.71 -10.18 -2.66
N VAL A 28 -11.36 -9.90 -3.90
CA VAL A 28 -11.48 -10.83 -5.02
C VAL A 28 -10.22 -11.67 -5.18
N ALA A 29 -9.02 -11.14 -4.91
CA ALA A 29 -7.79 -11.89 -5.08
C ALA A 29 -7.76 -13.25 -4.37
N PRO A 30 -8.17 -13.37 -3.09
CA PRO A 30 -8.18 -14.66 -2.39
C PRO A 30 -9.30 -15.60 -2.84
N LEU A 31 -10.33 -15.10 -3.54
CA LEU A 31 -11.43 -15.90 -4.04
C LEU A 31 -11.12 -16.59 -5.37
N VAL A 32 -10.07 -16.14 -6.07
CA VAL A 32 -9.74 -16.65 -7.39
C VAL A 32 -8.61 -17.70 -7.28
N PRO A 33 -8.85 -18.93 -7.76
CA PRO A 33 -7.81 -19.96 -7.77
C PRO A 33 -6.55 -19.49 -8.47
N ALA A 34 -5.39 -19.84 -7.90
CA ALA A 34 -4.06 -19.46 -8.40
C ALA A 34 -3.88 -19.75 -9.91
N GLU A 35 -4.48 -20.84 -10.37
CA GLU A 35 -4.35 -21.41 -11.72
C GLU A 35 -5.01 -20.57 -12.82
N ARG A 36 -6.04 -19.76 -12.50
CA ARG A 36 -6.91 -19.13 -13.52
C ARG A 36 -6.73 -17.63 -13.67
N ALA A 37 -6.33 -16.92 -12.62
CA ALA A 37 -6.20 -15.46 -12.70
C ALA A 37 -5.03 -14.85 -11.91
N GLY A 38 -4.06 -15.65 -11.46
CA GLY A 38 -2.89 -15.15 -10.74
C GLY A 38 -2.22 -13.97 -11.44
N TYR A 39 -1.89 -14.12 -12.74
CA TYR A 39 -1.28 -13.06 -13.55
C TYR A 39 -2.14 -11.79 -13.67
N SER A 40 -3.46 -11.93 -13.75
CA SER A 40 -4.35 -10.77 -13.87
C SER A 40 -4.37 -9.96 -12.57
N ILE A 41 -4.44 -10.64 -11.43
CA ILE A 41 -4.45 -10.02 -10.10
C ILE A 41 -3.14 -9.28 -9.86
N GLU A 42 -2.00 -9.90 -10.16
CA GLU A 42 -0.68 -9.27 -10.05
C GLU A 42 -0.56 -8.02 -10.93
N PHE A 43 -1.04 -8.12 -12.18
CA PHE A 43 -1.03 -6.99 -13.11
C PHE A 43 -1.87 -5.80 -12.59
N PHE A 44 -3.07 -6.06 -12.06
CA PHE A 44 -3.90 -5.00 -11.50
C PHE A 44 -3.31 -4.41 -10.22
N PHE A 45 -2.67 -5.22 -9.38
CA PHE A 45 -1.96 -4.76 -8.19
C PHE A 45 -0.80 -3.83 -8.55
N ASP A 46 0.04 -4.24 -9.52
CA ASP A 46 1.11 -3.42 -10.06
C ASP A 46 0.56 -2.11 -10.64
N LEU A 47 -0.56 -2.17 -11.37
CA LEU A 47 -1.20 -0.99 -11.94
C LEU A 47 -1.60 0.01 -10.85
N VAL A 48 -2.18 -0.44 -9.74
CA VAL A 48 -2.56 0.42 -8.59
C VAL A 48 -1.32 1.09 -8.00
N LEU A 49 -0.24 0.36 -7.78
CA LEU A 49 1.00 0.90 -7.22
C LEU A 49 1.69 1.89 -8.16
N VAL A 50 1.78 1.54 -9.44
CA VAL A 50 2.36 2.42 -10.47
C VAL A 50 1.57 3.71 -10.55
N THR A 51 0.24 3.64 -10.66
CA THR A 51 -0.60 4.83 -10.84
C THR A 51 -0.66 5.70 -9.58
N GLY A 52 -0.82 5.09 -8.39
CA GLY A 52 -0.80 5.80 -7.11
C GLY A 52 0.55 6.45 -6.82
N GLY A 53 1.63 5.69 -6.93
CA GLY A 53 2.99 6.16 -6.70
C GLY A 53 3.47 7.16 -7.76
N TYR A 54 3.18 6.94 -9.04
CA TYR A 54 3.54 7.88 -10.11
C TYR A 54 2.83 9.21 -9.92
N ALA A 55 1.55 9.21 -9.57
CA ALA A 55 0.83 10.46 -9.39
C ALA A 55 1.39 11.28 -8.23
N ALA A 56 1.79 10.64 -7.13
CA ALA A 56 2.49 11.27 -6.01
C ALA A 56 3.92 11.71 -6.37
N ALA A 57 4.66 10.88 -7.11
CA ALA A 57 6.04 11.15 -7.55
C ALA A 57 6.14 12.22 -8.65
N SER A 58 5.04 12.47 -9.38
CA SER A 58 5.02 13.35 -10.56
C SER A 58 5.35 14.81 -10.27
N GLN A 59 5.38 15.21 -8.99
CA GLN A 59 5.74 16.54 -8.53
C GLN A 59 7.19 16.56 -7.99
N GLY A 60 8.18 16.67 -8.88
CA GLY A 60 9.57 17.02 -8.53
C GLY A 60 10.60 15.91 -8.72
N ALA A 61 11.65 15.93 -7.87
CA ALA A 61 12.86 15.12 -8.00
C ALA A 61 12.66 13.60 -7.83
N HIS A 62 11.50 13.17 -7.29
CA HIS A 62 11.23 11.76 -7.01
C HIS A 62 10.67 10.98 -8.21
N ARG A 63 10.34 11.65 -9.33
CA ARG A 63 9.78 10.99 -10.51
C ARG A 63 10.70 9.92 -11.10
N VAL A 64 11.96 10.29 -11.34
CA VAL A 64 12.96 9.39 -11.94
C VAL A 64 13.31 8.21 -11.04
N PRO A 65 13.66 8.39 -9.75
CA PRO A 65 13.99 7.25 -8.88
C PRO A 65 12.79 6.32 -8.67
N PHE A 66 11.56 6.85 -8.54
CA PHE A 66 10.38 6.02 -8.41
C PHE A 66 10.13 5.17 -9.67
N LEU A 67 10.26 5.77 -10.86
CA LEU A 67 10.12 5.04 -12.13
C LEU A 67 11.22 3.98 -12.30
N ALA A 68 12.47 4.30 -11.96
CA ALA A 68 13.56 3.33 -12.01
C ALA A 68 13.29 2.13 -11.09
N LEU A 69 12.91 2.39 -9.84
CA LEU A 69 12.55 1.34 -8.89
C LEU A 69 11.35 0.52 -9.36
N THR A 70 10.34 1.18 -9.93
CA THR A 70 9.17 0.52 -10.53
C THR A 70 9.60 -0.45 -11.63
N VAL A 71 10.42 -0.01 -12.58
CA VAL A 71 10.88 -0.86 -13.69
C VAL A 71 11.66 -2.06 -13.17
N VAL A 72 12.60 -1.84 -12.24
CA VAL A 72 13.38 -2.94 -11.65
C VAL A 72 12.47 -3.92 -10.92
N THR A 73 11.52 -3.43 -10.12
CA THR A 73 10.58 -4.28 -9.38
C THR A 73 9.71 -5.10 -10.32
N LEU A 74 9.12 -4.48 -11.35
CA LEU A 74 8.30 -5.18 -12.34
C LEU A 74 9.12 -6.25 -13.09
N VAL A 75 10.34 -5.93 -13.51
CA VAL A 75 11.20 -6.92 -14.17
C VAL A 75 11.45 -8.11 -13.25
N VAL A 76 11.85 -7.87 -12.00
CA VAL A 76 12.13 -8.94 -11.04
C VAL A 76 10.88 -9.80 -10.79
N ARG A 77 9.75 -9.17 -10.45
CA ARG A 77 8.50 -9.89 -10.14
C ARG A 77 7.99 -10.71 -11.34
N TRP A 78 7.96 -10.12 -12.54
CA TRP A 78 7.49 -10.83 -13.73
C TRP A 78 8.47 -11.92 -14.19
N THR A 79 9.78 -11.74 -13.99
CA THR A 79 10.74 -12.83 -14.27
C THR A 79 10.53 -14.02 -13.35
N GLU A 80 10.28 -13.80 -12.06
CA GLU A 80 9.97 -14.87 -11.09
C GLU A 80 8.69 -15.61 -11.48
N ILE A 81 7.63 -14.85 -11.75
CA ILE A 81 6.31 -15.36 -12.15
C ILE A 81 6.34 -16.17 -13.47
N LEU A 82 7.23 -15.84 -14.40
CA LEU A 82 7.32 -16.51 -15.71
C LEU A 82 8.30 -17.69 -15.73
N THR A 83 9.26 -17.73 -14.81
CA THR A 83 10.32 -18.77 -14.79
C THR A 83 10.07 -19.87 -13.77
N ASP A 84 9.07 -19.72 -12.88
CA ASP A 84 8.78 -20.63 -11.75
C ASP A 84 10.05 -20.95 -10.92
N HIS A 85 11.04 -20.07 -10.93
CA HIS A 85 12.30 -20.25 -10.22
C HIS A 85 12.17 -19.73 -8.78
N VAL A 86 11.82 -20.65 -7.87
CA VAL A 86 11.69 -20.49 -6.41
C VAL A 86 12.94 -19.92 -5.72
N GLY A 87 14.08 -19.84 -6.41
CA GLY A 87 15.36 -19.38 -5.85
C GLY A 87 15.50 -17.87 -5.62
N TYR A 88 14.58 -17.04 -6.14
CA TYR A 88 14.70 -15.56 -6.14
C TYR A 88 13.72 -14.82 -5.23
N SER A 89 12.85 -15.53 -4.51
CA SER A 89 11.69 -14.94 -3.82
C SER A 89 12.04 -13.94 -2.73
N PHE A 90 13.14 -14.14 -2.01
CA PHE A 90 13.56 -13.18 -0.97
C PHE A 90 13.90 -11.80 -1.56
N GLY A 91 14.68 -11.76 -2.64
CA GLY A 91 15.08 -10.51 -3.28
C GLY A 91 13.89 -9.79 -3.93
N ALA A 92 12.99 -10.56 -4.56
CA ALA A 92 11.78 -10.04 -5.20
C ALA A 92 10.79 -9.46 -4.17
N ILE A 93 10.57 -10.15 -3.05
CA ILE A 93 9.72 -9.63 -1.98
C ILE A 93 10.36 -8.39 -1.35
N LEU A 94 11.68 -8.41 -1.08
CA LEU A 94 12.37 -7.27 -0.48
C LEU A 94 12.29 -6.00 -1.34
N ILE A 95 12.53 -6.11 -2.65
CA ILE A 95 12.41 -4.95 -3.55
C ILE A 95 10.96 -4.47 -3.66
N THR A 96 9.99 -5.40 -3.60
CA THR A 96 8.56 -5.06 -3.58
C THR A 96 8.19 -4.29 -2.31
N VAL A 97 8.68 -4.70 -1.13
CA VAL A 97 8.50 -3.95 0.13
C VAL A 97 9.06 -2.53 0.00
N VAL A 98 10.29 -2.40 -0.51
CA VAL A 98 10.94 -1.09 -0.69
C VAL A 98 10.13 -0.19 -1.64
N TRP A 99 9.62 -0.77 -2.73
CA TRP A 99 8.79 -0.05 -3.70
C TRP A 99 7.47 0.44 -3.10
N ILE A 100 6.75 -0.42 -2.39
CA ILE A 100 5.48 -0.08 -1.74
C ILE A 100 5.68 0.98 -0.65
N VAL A 101 6.68 0.79 0.22
CA VAL A 101 7.01 1.76 1.27
C VAL A 101 7.37 3.12 0.65
N TYR A 102 8.13 3.14 -0.44
CA TYR A 102 8.46 4.38 -1.12
C TYR A 102 7.21 5.05 -1.72
N ALA A 103 6.30 4.28 -2.32
CA ALA A 103 5.02 4.78 -2.80
C ALA A 103 4.18 5.39 -1.67
N ILE A 104 4.06 4.71 -0.52
CA ILE A 104 3.32 5.20 0.66
C ILE A 104 3.92 6.52 1.15
N VAL A 105 5.25 6.60 1.30
CA VAL A 105 5.94 7.82 1.74
C VAL A 105 5.65 8.98 0.79
N LEU A 106 5.68 8.75 -0.52
CA LEU A 106 5.38 9.78 -1.52
C LEU A 106 3.91 10.23 -1.45
N ILE A 107 2.97 9.29 -1.31
CA ILE A 107 1.54 9.60 -1.19
C ILE A 107 1.28 10.42 0.08
N VAL A 108 1.78 9.99 1.24
CA VAL A 108 1.62 10.69 2.51
C VAL A 108 2.27 12.08 2.47
N ALA A 109 3.48 12.20 1.91
CA ALA A 109 4.15 13.49 1.74
C ALA A 109 3.36 14.42 0.82
N ALA A 110 2.77 13.91 -0.26
CA ALA A 110 1.91 14.70 -1.14
C ALA A 110 0.63 15.17 -0.42
N LEU A 111 0.00 14.30 0.39
CA LEU A 111 -1.19 14.64 1.17
C LEU A 111 -0.93 15.74 2.20
N HIS A 112 0.23 15.71 2.86
CA HIS A 112 0.59 16.72 3.86
C HIS A 112 0.75 18.13 3.25
N ARG A 113 1.17 18.21 1.98
CA ARG A 113 1.35 19.47 1.24
C ARG A 113 0.05 20.08 0.73
N LEU A 114 -1.07 19.36 0.78
CA LEU A 114 -2.34 19.87 0.29
C LEU A 114 -2.89 20.97 1.22
N PRO A 115 -3.16 22.19 0.71
CA PRO A 115 -3.62 23.32 1.51
C PRO A 115 -5.08 23.21 1.97
N ARG A 116 -5.85 22.30 1.35
CA ARG A 116 -7.26 22.04 1.69
C ARG A 116 -7.54 20.55 1.66
N VAL A 117 -8.40 20.09 2.56
CA VAL A 117 -8.94 18.74 2.54
C VAL A 117 -9.96 18.66 1.42
N SER A 118 -9.67 17.86 0.41
CA SER A 118 -10.66 17.45 -0.59
C SER A 118 -11.05 15.99 -0.35
N THR A 119 -12.20 15.57 -0.86
CA THR A 119 -12.60 14.14 -0.88
C THR A 119 -11.50 13.27 -1.46
N ASN A 120 -10.82 13.76 -2.51
CA ASN A 120 -9.71 13.03 -3.13
C ASN A 120 -8.50 12.87 -2.19
N ALA A 121 -8.23 13.84 -1.30
CA ALA A 121 -7.19 13.73 -0.29
C ALA A 121 -7.52 12.66 0.76
N VAL A 122 -8.80 12.59 1.19
CA VAL A 122 -9.27 11.53 2.11
C VAL A 122 -9.13 10.15 1.46
N LEU A 123 -9.54 10.01 0.20
CA LEU A 123 -9.40 8.76 -0.54
C LEU A 123 -7.93 8.35 -0.69
N GLY A 124 -7.03 9.30 -0.96
CA GLY A 124 -5.59 9.05 -1.00
C GLY A 124 -5.02 8.59 0.34
N ALA A 125 -5.51 9.13 1.45
CA ALA A 125 -5.14 8.68 2.79
C ALA A 125 -5.58 7.24 3.05
N ILE A 126 -6.82 6.89 2.67
CA ILE A 126 -7.33 5.52 2.79
C ILE A 126 -6.49 4.55 1.93
N VAL A 127 -6.14 4.95 0.71
CA VAL A 127 -5.25 4.15 -0.16
C VAL A 127 -3.90 3.93 0.51
N ALA A 128 -3.27 4.97 1.05
CA ALA A 128 -2.00 4.83 1.76
C ALA A 128 -2.11 3.92 2.99
N TYR A 129 -3.20 4.02 3.76
CA TYR A 129 -3.48 3.15 4.91
C TYR A 129 -3.60 1.68 4.50
N LEU A 130 -4.38 1.37 3.47
CA LEU A 130 -4.54 -0.01 2.98
C LEU A 130 -3.26 -0.54 2.34
N LEU A 131 -2.51 0.29 1.62
CA LEU A 131 -1.20 -0.09 1.07
C LEU A 131 -0.18 -0.41 2.18
N SER A 132 -0.28 0.23 3.34
CA SER A 132 0.56 -0.12 4.50
C SER A 132 0.29 -1.53 4.97
N ALA A 133 -0.97 -1.99 4.98
CA ALA A 133 -1.28 -3.40 5.26
C ALA A 133 -0.57 -4.31 4.25
N VAL A 134 -0.68 -4.01 2.95
CA VAL A 134 0.02 -4.80 1.93
C VAL A 134 1.54 -4.80 2.14
N ALA A 135 2.14 -3.67 2.52
CA ALA A 135 3.56 -3.61 2.82
C ALA A 135 3.94 -4.52 4.00
N PHE A 136 3.19 -4.47 5.12
CA PHE A 136 3.40 -5.33 6.27
C PHE A 136 3.21 -6.81 5.93
N ALA A 137 2.19 -7.15 5.13
CA ALA A 137 1.98 -8.50 4.62
C ALA A 137 3.23 -9.06 3.92
N PHE A 138 3.85 -8.27 3.03
CA PHE A 138 5.11 -8.67 2.39
C PHE A 138 6.29 -8.74 3.37
N VAL A 139 6.34 -7.89 4.41
CA VAL A 139 7.34 -8.03 5.48
C VAL A 139 7.13 -9.34 6.24
N PHE A 140 5.90 -9.72 6.55
CA PHE A 140 5.61 -11.00 7.20
C PHE A 140 5.94 -12.19 6.30
N GLN A 141 5.71 -12.09 4.99
CA GLN A 141 6.16 -13.09 4.03
C GLN A 141 7.68 -13.24 4.04
N LEU A 142 8.46 -12.14 4.12
CA LEU A 142 9.92 -12.24 4.27
C LEU A 142 10.33 -12.94 5.56
N ILE A 143 9.63 -12.68 6.67
CA ILE A 143 9.93 -13.30 7.96
C ILE A 143 9.63 -14.81 7.91
N GLU A 144 8.49 -15.20 7.33
CA GLU A 144 8.11 -16.61 7.17
C GLU A 144 9.04 -17.33 6.20
N LEU A 145 9.44 -16.68 5.11
CA LEU A 145 10.39 -17.24 4.14
C LEU A 145 11.79 -17.43 4.76
N ALA A 146 12.26 -16.47 5.55
CA ALA A 146 13.56 -16.56 6.23
C ALA A 146 13.56 -17.56 7.40
N HIS A 147 12.44 -17.66 8.11
CA HIS A 147 12.27 -18.51 9.28
C HIS A 147 10.88 -19.17 9.27
N PRO A 148 10.72 -20.30 8.55
CA PRO A 148 9.45 -21.02 8.48
C PRO A 148 8.93 -21.41 9.87
N GLY A 149 7.62 -21.31 10.06
CA GLY A 149 6.96 -21.46 11.37
C GLY A 149 7.02 -20.19 12.22
N SER A 150 7.23 -19.02 11.61
CA SER A 150 7.14 -17.74 12.29
C SER A 150 5.71 -17.35 12.62
N PHE A 151 4.72 -17.92 11.94
CA PHE A 151 3.30 -17.75 12.19
C PHE A 151 2.58 -19.09 12.42
N SER A 152 1.54 -19.05 13.23
CA SER A 152 0.57 -20.15 13.39
C SER A 152 -0.70 -19.86 12.57
N GLY A 153 -1.46 -20.91 12.25
CA GLY A 153 -2.71 -20.77 11.49
C GLY A 153 -2.52 -20.61 9.97
N LEU A 154 -1.28 -20.68 9.49
CA LEU A 154 -0.98 -20.70 8.05
C LEU A 154 -1.39 -22.05 7.42
N PRO A 155 -1.75 -22.07 6.12
CA PRO A 155 -2.03 -23.30 5.40
C PRO A 155 -0.82 -24.26 5.42
N ALA A 156 -0.98 -25.45 6.02
CA ALA A 156 0.14 -26.39 6.25
C ALA A 156 0.79 -26.94 4.96
N SER A 157 0.05 -26.95 3.86
CA SER A 157 0.50 -27.42 2.54
C SER A 157 0.05 -26.47 1.43
N GLY A 158 -0.08 -25.18 1.75
CA GLY A 158 -0.47 -24.17 0.79
C GLY A 158 0.69 -23.78 -0.14
N SER A 159 0.34 -23.34 -1.33
CA SER A 159 1.23 -22.62 -2.23
C SER A 159 1.72 -21.30 -1.61
N GLU A 160 2.81 -20.74 -2.13
CA GLU A 160 3.34 -19.43 -1.68
C GLU A 160 2.28 -18.32 -1.75
N ARG A 161 1.41 -18.39 -2.76
CA ARG A 161 0.28 -17.48 -2.92
C ARG A 161 -0.72 -17.61 -1.77
N GLU A 162 -1.11 -18.81 -1.39
CA GLU A 162 -2.06 -19.04 -0.28
C GLU A 162 -1.47 -18.57 1.06
N VAL A 163 -0.16 -18.76 1.27
CA VAL A 163 0.54 -18.20 2.43
C VAL A 163 0.55 -16.67 2.38
N GLY A 164 0.81 -16.08 1.21
CA GLY A 164 0.77 -14.64 0.98
C GLY A 164 -0.62 -14.03 1.26
N ASP A 165 -1.69 -14.68 0.80
CA ASP A 165 -3.08 -14.28 1.03
C ASP A 165 -3.44 -14.36 2.53
N ALA A 166 -3.02 -15.43 3.21
CA ALA A 166 -3.21 -15.59 4.66
C ALA A 166 -2.47 -14.50 5.47
N LEU A 167 -1.26 -14.14 5.07
CA LEU A 167 -0.48 -13.08 5.71
C LEU A 167 -1.01 -11.68 5.38
N LEU A 168 -1.59 -11.46 4.20
CA LEU A 168 -2.32 -10.24 3.88
C LEU A 168 -3.58 -10.10 4.75
N TYR A 169 -4.34 -11.18 4.93
CA TYR A 169 -5.47 -11.21 5.84
C TYR A 169 -5.04 -10.90 7.29
N PHE A 170 -3.99 -11.55 7.79
CA PHE A 170 -3.44 -11.27 9.13
C PHE A 170 -3.07 -9.80 9.28
N SER A 171 -2.35 -9.24 8.32
CA SER A 171 -1.94 -7.82 8.32
C SER A 171 -3.15 -6.87 8.33
N LEU A 172 -4.16 -7.11 7.50
CA LEU A 172 -5.38 -6.29 7.49
C LEU A 172 -6.10 -6.32 8.85
N VAL A 173 -6.24 -7.49 9.44
CA VAL A 173 -6.88 -7.68 10.75
C VAL A 173 -6.04 -7.07 11.89
N CYS A 174 -4.71 -7.10 11.78
CA CYS A 174 -3.79 -6.48 12.73
C CYS A 174 -3.82 -4.94 12.64
N LEU A 175 -3.67 -4.39 11.43
CA LEU A 175 -3.67 -2.96 11.16
C LEU A 175 -4.99 -2.28 11.56
N THR A 176 -6.11 -2.98 11.36
CA THR A 176 -7.45 -2.52 11.75
C THR A 176 -7.80 -2.81 13.21
N THR A 177 -6.89 -3.43 13.97
CA THR A 177 -7.06 -3.79 15.38
C THR A 177 -8.21 -4.76 15.68
N VAL A 178 -8.69 -5.48 14.66
CA VAL A 178 -9.74 -6.50 14.84
C VAL A 178 -9.20 -7.71 15.58
N GLY A 179 -8.02 -8.20 15.19
CA GLY A 179 -7.27 -9.24 15.91
C GLY A 179 -8.02 -10.54 16.18
N TYR A 180 -8.64 -11.17 15.18
CA TYR A 180 -9.41 -12.42 15.36
C TYR A 180 -8.62 -13.55 16.05
N GLY A 181 -7.30 -13.60 15.87
CA GLY A 181 -6.41 -14.52 16.57
C GLY A 181 -6.33 -15.93 15.96
N ASP A 182 -6.90 -16.12 14.78
CA ASP A 182 -6.79 -17.32 13.95
C ASP A 182 -5.41 -17.49 13.32
N ILE A 183 -4.75 -16.38 12.96
CA ILE A 183 -3.34 -16.33 12.60
C ILE A 183 -2.60 -15.51 13.66
N ALA A 184 -1.49 -16.04 14.19
CA ALA A 184 -0.73 -15.36 15.23
C ALA A 184 0.80 -15.47 15.03
N PRO A 185 1.55 -14.38 15.29
CA PRO A 185 3.00 -14.36 15.20
C PRO A 185 3.65 -15.12 16.38
N LEU A 186 4.54 -16.05 16.07
CA LEU A 186 5.25 -16.88 17.05
C LEU A 186 6.70 -16.46 17.23
N SER A 187 7.39 -16.08 16.16
CA SER A 187 8.83 -15.84 16.21
C SER A 187 9.21 -14.53 16.89
N LYS A 188 10.49 -14.45 17.32
CA LYS A 188 11.06 -13.26 17.96
C LYS A 188 11.05 -12.02 17.06
N LEU A 189 11.00 -12.21 15.74
CA LEU A 189 10.91 -11.13 14.76
C LEU A 189 9.46 -10.81 14.38
N ALA A 190 8.60 -11.81 14.20
CA ALA A 190 7.21 -11.59 13.81
C ALA A 190 6.41 -10.79 14.86
N ARG A 191 6.60 -11.09 16.14
CA ARG A 191 5.87 -10.44 17.25
C ARG A 191 6.06 -8.91 17.32
N PRO A 192 7.30 -8.38 17.41
CA PRO A 192 7.48 -6.93 17.48
C PRO A 192 7.01 -6.21 16.21
N ILE A 193 7.14 -6.83 15.02
CA ILE A 193 6.63 -6.22 13.77
C ILE A 193 5.10 -6.14 13.77
N ALA A 194 4.39 -7.17 14.25
CA ALA A 194 2.94 -7.12 14.41
C ALA A 194 2.50 -6.04 15.42
N VAL A 195 3.25 -5.87 16.52
CA VAL A 195 3.00 -4.78 17.48
C VAL A 195 3.18 -3.41 16.81
N LEU A 196 4.24 -3.24 16.00
CA LEU A 196 4.47 -2.01 15.26
C LEU A 196 3.37 -1.74 14.23
N GLU A 197 2.86 -2.76 13.56
CA GLU A 197 1.74 -2.62 12.62
C GLU A 197 0.47 -2.15 13.32
N GLY A 198 0.07 -2.80 14.43
CA GLY A 198 -1.11 -2.38 15.19
C GLY A 198 -0.98 -0.96 15.75
N ALA A 199 0.21 -0.60 16.25
CA ALA A 199 0.50 0.78 16.68
C ALA A 199 0.45 1.77 15.51
N TYR A 200 1.04 1.42 14.37
CA TYR A 200 0.99 2.24 13.16
C TYR A 200 -0.45 2.47 12.70
N GLY A 201 -1.29 1.43 12.70
CA GLY A 201 -2.67 1.51 12.24
C GLY A 201 -3.50 2.51 13.06
N THR A 202 -3.42 2.42 14.39
CA THR A 202 -4.13 3.33 15.30
C THR A 202 -3.61 4.76 15.23
N LEU A 203 -2.28 4.95 15.23
CA LEU A 203 -1.66 6.27 15.15
C LEU A 203 -1.93 6.95 13.81
N TYR A 204 -1.90 6.20 12.70
CA TYR A 204 -2.20 6.73 11.37
C TYR A 204 -3.63 7.30 11.32
N LEU A 205 -4.62 6.54 11.78
CA LEU A 205 -6.01 6.98 11.80
C LEU A 205 -6.19 8.19 12.71
N ALA A 206 -5.60 8.19 13.90
CA ALA A 206 -5.68 9.31 14.84
C ALA A 206 -5.11 10.61 14.25
N VAL A 207 -3.91 10.55 13.68
CA VAL A 207 -3.24 11.72 13.06
C VAL A 207 -4.03 12.21 11.85
N MET A 208 -4.51 11.30 11.00
CA MET A 208 -5.28 11.67 9.82
C MET A 208 -6.60 12.35 10.19
N ILE A 209 -7.37 11.77 11.11
CA ILE A 209 -8.64 12.36 11.57
C ILE A 209 -8.40 13.73 12.21
N ALA A 210 -7.40 13.86 13.09
CA ALA A 210 -7.05 15.13 13.72
C ALA A 210 -6.72 16.22 12.67
N ARG A 211 -5.94 15.86 11.64
CA ARG A 211 -5.62 16.77 10.52
C ARG A 211 -6.86 17.18 9.74
N LEU A 212 -7.76 16.24 9.43
CA LEU A 212 -8.99 16.51 8.69
C LEU A 212 -9.90 17.48 9.46
N VAL A 213 -10.07 17.25 10.77
CA VAL A 213 -10.85 18.12 11.66
C VAL A 213 -10.23 19.51 11.76
N ALA A 214 -8.92 19.61 11.97
CA ALA A 214 -8.23 20.90 12.07
C ALA A 214 -8.42 21.74 10.80
N LEU A 215 -8.31 21.14 9.63
CA LEU A 215 -8.51 21.84 8.35
C LEU A 215 -9.97 22.21 8.10
N HIS A 216 -10.93 21.43 8.61
CA HIS A 216 -12.35 21.78 8.53
C HIS A 216 -12.68 23.00 9.39
N ILE A 217 -12.15 23.08 10.61
CA ILE A 217 -12.35 24.23 11.51
C ILE A 217 -11.79 25.52 10.88
N VAL A 218 -10.57 25.47 10.34
CA VAL A 218 -9.95 26.63 9.67
C VAL A 218 -10.76 27.10 8.46
N SER A 219 -11.39 26.16 7.74
CA SER A 219 -12.21 26.49 6.55
C SER A 219 -13.59 27.04 6.92
N GLY A 220 -14.19 26.59 8.03
CA GLY A 220 -15.50 27.05 8.52
C GLY A 220 -15.45 28.41 9.23
N GLY A 221 -14.32 28.77 9.86
CA GLY A 221 -14.15 30.08 10.49
C GLY A 221 -14.06 31.27 9.51
N GLN A 222 -13.82 31.02 8.22
CA GLN A 222 -13.74 32.08 7.19
C GLN A 222 -15.12 32.56 6.69
N THR A 223 -16.20 31.83 6.97
CA THR A 223 -17.56 32.20 6.51
C THR A 223 -18.35 33.10 7.47
N ASP A 224 -17.98 33.16 8.76
CA ASP A 224 -18.73 33.93 9.77
C ASP A 224 -18.27 35.40 9.93
N ASP A 225 -17.11 35.77 9.39
CA ASP A 225 -16.52 37.12 9.57
C ASP A 225 -16.89 38.10 8.45
N SER A 226 -17.96 37.80 7.68
CA SER A 226 -18.38 38.57 6.50
C SER A 226 -19.86 39.00 6.51
N GLY A 227 -20.52 38.93 7.67
CA GLY A 227 -21.87 39.48 7.91
C GLY A 227 -21.84 40.73 8.76
#